data_AF-A0A654T3J0-F1
#
_entry.id   AF-A0A654T3J0-F1
#
_cell.length_a   1.000
_cell.length_b   1.000
_cell.length_c   1.000
_cell.angle_alpha   90.00
_cell.angle_beta   90.00
_cell.angle_gamma   90.00
#
_symmetry.space_group_name_H-M   'P 1'
#
loop_
_entity.id
_entity.type
_entity.pdbx_description
1 polymer ?
#
loop_
_entity_poly.entity_id
_entity_poly.type
_entity_poly.pdbx_seq_one_letter_code
_entity_poly.pdbx_strand_id
1 'polypeptide(L)' 'MPDDIRPGDLVAVAATGAYCYSLSSRYNMVGRPAVVAVHAGNARLVLRRETVDDLLSLEVR' A
#
# COMPACT_ATOMS: atom_id res chain seq x y z
N MET A 1 -15.05 16.55 -4.79
CA MET A 1 -14.90 16.15 -3.38
C MET A 1 -15.83 17.02 -2.55
N PRO A 2 -16.20 16.63 -1.31
CA PRO A 2 -16.86 17.54 -0.38
C PRO A 2 -16.05 18.84 -0.22
N ASP A 3 -16.73 19.95 0.03
CA ASP A 3 -16.11 21.29 0.13
C ASP A 3 -15.30 21.46 1.44
N ASP A 4 -15.54 20.58 2.41
CA ASP A 4 -14.90 20.54 3.73
C ASP A 4 -13.75 19.51 3.84
N ILE A 5 -13.24 19.00 2.70
CA ILE A 5 -12.12 18.05 2.67
C ILE A 5 -10.86 18.65 3.31
N ARG A 6 -10.16 17.84 4.11
CA ARG A 6 -9.02 18.31 4.91
C ARG A 6 -7.97 17.23 5.19
N PRO A 7 -6.75 17.61 5.58
CA PRO A 7 -5.73 16.65 6.02
C PRO A 7 -6.24 15.75 7.15
N GLY A 8 -6.00 14.45 7.04
CA GLY A 8 -6.44 13.43 7.99
C GLY A 8 -7.67 12.64 7.54
N ASP A 9 -8.39 13.09 6.51
CA ASP A 9 -9.52 12.34 5.95
C ASP A 9 -9.05 11.05 5.26
N LEU A 10 -9.87 10.00 5.35
CA LEU A 10 -9.65 8.73 4.65
C LEU A 10 -10.44 8.70 3.34
N VAL A 11 -9.75 8.41 2.25
CA VAL A 11 -10.35 8.23 0.92
C VAL A 11 -10.02 6.84 0.38
N ALA A 12 -10.90 6.31 -0.46
CA ALA A 12 -10.69 5.03 -1.14
C ALA A 12 -10.82 5.21 -2.65
N VAL A 13 -9.97 4.51 -3.40
CA VAL A 13 -10.06 4.41 -4.85
C VAL A 13 -10.63 3.04 -5.20
N ALA A 14 -11.74 3.01 -5.93
CA ALA A 14 -12.38 1.77 -6.33
C ALA A 14 -11.57 1.02 -7.41
N ALA A 15 -11.82 -0.29 -7.53
CA ALA A 15 -11.31 -1.14 -8.62
C ALA A 15 -9.77 -1.24 -8.76
N THR A 16 -9.01 -1.05 -7.69
CA THR A 16 -7.53 -1.19 -7.69
C THR A 16 -7.03 -2.63 -7.55
N GLY A 17 -7.91 -3.63 -7.68
CA GLY A 17 -7.59 -5.04 -7.47
C GLY A 17 -6.77 -5.67 -8.60
N ALA A 18 -6.88 -5.13 -9.83
CA ALA A 18 -6.14 -5.58 -10.99
C ALA A 18 -5.14 -4.51 -11.43
N TYR A 19 -3.93 -4.92 -11.82
CA TYR A 19 -2.88 -4.08 -12.41
C TYR A 19 -2.33 -2.92 -11.55
N CYS A 20 -2.82 -2.67 -10.33
CA CYS A 20 -2.23 -1.66 -9.44
C CYS A 20 -1.02 -2.23 -8.67
N TYR A 21 -1.25 -3.19 -7.77
CA TYR A 21 -0.16 -3.75 -6.97
C TYR A 21 0.88 -4.48 -7.84
N SER A 22 0.45 -5.14 -8.92
CA SER A 22 1.35 -5.85 -9.84
C SER A 22 2.32 -4.92 -10.59
N LEU A 23 1.94 -3.65 -10.78
CA LEU A 23 2.78 -2.61 -11.40
C LEU A 23 3.46 -1.70 -10.36
N SER A 24 3.38 -2.04 -9.07
CA SER A 24 3.99 -1.23 -8.01
C SER A 24 5.52 -1.24 -8.07
N SER A 25 6.11 -0.07 -7.85
CA SER A 25 7.55 0.18 -7.84
C SER A 25 7.99 0.82 -6.53
N ARG A 26 9.31 0.89 -6.31
CA ARG A 26 9.95 1.61 -5.19
C ARG A 26 10.40 3.03 -5.60
N TYR A 27 9.66 3.67 -6.49
CA TYR A 27 10.01 5.00 -6.98
C TYR A 27 10.07 5.99 -5.81
N ASN A 28 11.14 6.79 -5.75
CA ASN A 28 11.44 7.70 -4.64
C ASN A 28 11.52 7.03 -3.26
N MET A 29 12.01 5.77 -3.20
CA MET A 29 12.12 5.01 -1.95
C MET A 29 10.77 4.80 -1.23
N VAL A 30 9.65 4.90 -1.95
CA VAL A 30 8.33 4.59 -1.41
C VAL A 30 8.12 3.08 -1.48
N GLY A 31 8.17 2.42 -0.32
CA GLY A 31 7.95 0.97 -0.23
C GLY A 31 6.53 0.55 -0.62
N ARG A 32 6.38 -0.68 -1.09
CA ARG A 32 5.08 -1.25 -1.46
C ARG A 32 4.10 -1.27 -0.26
N PRO A 33 2.81 -0.95 -0.47
CA PRO A 33 1.82 -0.93 0.59
C PRO A 33 1.46 -2.34 1.08
N ALA A 34 0.93 -2.46 2.30
CA ALA A 34 0.34 -3.71 2.77
C ALA A 34 -0.94 -4.05 1.99
N VAL A 35 -1.21 -5.34 1.81
CA VAL A 35 -2.46 -5.87 1.24
C VAL A 35 -3.18 -6.69 2.31
N VAL A 36 -4.45 -6.38 2.53
CA VAL A 36 -5.31 -7.03 3.54
C VAL A 36 -6.48 -7.69 2.83
N ALA A 37 -6.82 -8.91 3.26
CA ALA A 37 -8.06 -9.59 2.87
C ALA A 37 -9.06 -9.48 4.02
N VAL A 38 -10.33 -9.20 3.67
CA VAL A 38 -11.43 -9.13 4.62
C VAL A 38 -12.48 -10.18 4.23
N HIS A 39 -12.90 -10.99 5.18
CA HIS A 39 -13.93 -12.01 4.98
C HIS A 39 -14.72 -12.20 6.27
N ALA A 40 -16.06 -12.16 6.17
CA ALA A 40 -16.99 -12.38 7.30
C ALA A 40 -16.59 -11.59 8.57
N GLY A 41 -16.37 -10.27 8.43
CA GLY A 41 -16.00 -9.39 9.54
C GLY A 41 -14.57 -9.52 10.06
N ASN A 42 -13.78 -10.45 9.52
CA ASN A 42 -12.39 -10.67 9.93
C ASN A 42 -11.43 -10.14 8.87
N ALA A 43 -10.40 -9.42 9.31
CA ALA A 43 -9.32 -8.91 8.47
C ALA A 43 -8.03 -9.65 8.76
N ARG A 44 -7.27 -10.02 7.71
CA ARG A 44 -5.92 -10.56 7.86
C ARG A 44 -4.96 -9.96 6.86
N LEU A 45 -3.72 -9.79 7.28
CA LEU A 45 -2.63 -9.39 6.40
C LEU A 45 -2.37 -10.50 5.38
N VAL A 46 -2.30 -10.12 4.10
CA VAL A 46 -1.91 -11.02 2.99
C VAL A 46 -0.47 -10.73 2.59
N LEU A 47 -0.14 -9.46 2.38
CA LEU A 47 1.21 -8.99 2.09
C LEU A 47 1.59 -7.89 3.08
N ARG A 48 2.74 -8.04 3.75
CA ARG A 48 3.27 -6.99 4.63
C ARG A 48 3.74 -5.79 3.81
N ARG A 49 3.69 -4.61 4.42
CA ARG A 49 4.33 -3.40 3.90
C ARG A 49 5.85 -3.59 3.86
N GLU A 50 6.49 -3.00 2.86
CA GLU A 50 7.96 -2.93 2.80
C GLU A 50 8.52 -1.93 3.83
N THR A 51 9.72 -2.22 4.32
CA THR A 51 10.47 -1.42 5.29
C THR A 51 11.72 -0.80 4.66
N VAL A 52 12.43 0.04 5.41
CA VAL A 52 13.74 0.55 4.99
C VAL A 52 14.72 -0.59 4.70
N ASP A 53 14.71 -1.66 5.51
CA ASP A 53 15.56 -2.83 5.26
C ASP A 53 15.26 -3.51 3.92
N ASP A 54 13.99 -3.56 3.49
CA ASP A 54 13.64 -4.09 2.18
C ASP A 54 14.16 -3.19 1.04
N LEU A 55 14.17 -1.88 1.25
CA LEU A 55 14.68 -0.92 0.26
C LEU A 55 16.19 -1.05 0.10
N LEU A 56 16.91 -1.27 1.20
CA LEU A 56 18.36 -1.43 1.23
C LEU A 56 18.82 -2.87 0.96
N SER A 57 17.90 -3.82 0.80
CA SER A 57 18.20 -5.26 0.73
C SER A 57 19.08 -5.67 -0.47
N LEU A 58 19.25 -4.78 -1.44
CA LEU A 58 20.08 -5.00 -2.64
C LEU A 58 21.42 -4.25 -2.58
N GLU A 59 21.66 -3.46 -1.53
CA GLU A 59 22.95 -2.80 -1.35
C GLU A 59 24.06 -3.83 -1.09
N VAL A 60 25.18 -3.64 -1.79
CA VAL A 60 26.41 -4.42 -1.59
C VAL A 60 27.40 -3.61 -0.77
N ARG A 61 28.32 -4.29 -0.10
CA ARG A 61 29.35 -3.67 0.73
C ARG A 61 30.53 -3.15 -0.07
#